data_AF-L1IUL1-F1
#
_entry.id   AF-L1IUL1-F1
#
_cell.length_a   1.000
_cell.length_b   1.000
_cell.length_c   1.000
_cell.angle_alpha   90.00
_cell.angle_beta   90.00
_cell.angle_gamma   90.00
#
_symmetry.space_group_name_H-M   'P 1'
#
loop_
_entity.id
_entity.type
_entity.pdbx_description
1 polymer ?
#
loop_
_entity_poly.entity_id
_entity_poly.type
_entity_poly.pdbx_seq_one_letter_code
_entity_poly.pdbx_strand_id
1 'polypeptide(L)'
;MTPLAGGQVFRASVTGTARSFPSFPALFQVRMQTSTPSEEAQQVDPVAENFSQFPATIQRMLSLENACQMEKNKFAIRNAIKDYRLHESDTGSPEVQVAILTERIKYLTSHVQVHRKDKHNARGLTQMVNDRKSLLKYLRRESEERYRALITRLGIRDAINLNPQRVFLPTDIAKKAAERVRRKLDLAKAKVVAAAGGGAVSKKKRKGRK
;
A
#
# COMPACT_ATOMS: atom_id res chain seq x y z
N MET A 1 -36.90 32.23 -70.31
CA MET A 1 -37.83 33.10 -69.57
C MET A 1 -38.15 32.42 -68.25
N THR A 2 -37.70 33.01 -67.14
CA THR A 2 -38.28 32.77 -65.79
C THR A 2 -39.70 33.34 -65.74
N PRO A 3 -40.52 33.03 -64.71
CA PRO A 3 -40.53 33.93 -63.56
C PRO A 3 -40.82 33.30 -62.16
N LEU A 4 -40.35 34.03 -61.13
CA LEU A 4 -41.04 34.44 -59.87
C LEU A 4 -41.59 33.36 -58.93
N ALA A 5 -41.65 33.48 -57.60
CA ALA A 5 -41.26 34.37 -56.50
C ALA A 5 -41.72 33.60 -55.24
N GLY A 6 -41.32 33.80 -53.98
CA GLY A 6 -40.60 34.84 -53.26
C GLY A 6 -40.76 34.52 -51.75
N GLY A 7 -39.93 35.13 -50.90
CA GLY A 7 -40.04 34.99 -49.45
C GLY A 7 -38.78 35.44 -48.72
N GLN A 8 -38.61 36.76 -48.60
CA GLN A 8 -37.50 37.43 -47.90
C GLN A 8 -37.74 37.54 -46.40
N VAL A 9 -36.67 37.55 -45.60
CA VAL A 9 -36.33 38.53 -44.53
C VAL A 9 -34.98 38.11 -43.89
N PHE A 10 -34.07 38.92 -43.34
CA PHE A 10 -33.61 40.30 -43.53
C PHE A 10 -32.23 40.39 -42.81
N ARG A 11 -31.38 41.34 -43.23
CA ARG A 11 -29.99 41.65 -42.80
C ARG A 11 -29.71 41.76 -41.28
N ALA A 12 -28.45 41.51 -40.89
CA ALA A 12 -27.58 42.52 -40.28
C ALA A 12 -26.08 42.22 -40.45
N SER A 13 -25.34 43.24 -40.89
CA SER A 13 -23.90 43.32 -41.09
C SER A 13 -23.17 43.72 -39.80
N VAL A 14 -22.01 43.13 -39.53
CA VAL A 14 -20.96 43.79 -38.74
C VAL A 14 -19.65 43.70 -39.51
N THR A 15 -19.17 44.86 -39.94
CA THR A 15 -17.89 45.10 -40.59
C THR A 15 -16.76 45.05 -39.56
N GLY A 16 -15.67 44.35 -39.87
CA GLY A 16 -14.50 44.24 -39.00
C GLY A 16 -13.25 43.91 -39.81
N THR A 17 -12.56 44.97 -40.24
CA THR A 17 -11.37 45.04 -41.09
C THR A 17 -10.18 44.24 -40.52
N ALA A 18 -9.57 43.39 -41.35
CA ALA A 18 -8.33 42.69 -41.03
C ALA A 18 -7.17 43.68 -40.83
N ARG A 19 -6.54 43.65 -39.65
CA ARG A 19 -5.25 44.31 -39.39
C ARG A 19 -4.14 43.24 -39.43
N SER A 20 -3.12 43.52 -40.21
CA SER A 20 -1.90 42.73 -40.37
C SER A 20 -1.14 42.57 -39.05
N PHE A 21 -0.78 41.34 -38.70
CA PHE A 21 0.21 41.05 -37.67
C PHE A 21 1.62 41.21 -38.27
N PRO A 22 2.55 41.96 -37.64
CA PRO A 22 3.93 42.04 -38.11
C PRO A 22 4.71 40.77 -37.78
N SER A 23 5.66 40.45 -38.66
CA SER A 23 6.61 39.33 -38.61
C SER A 23 7.41 39.25 -37.30
N PHE A 24 7.37 38.12 -36.61
CA PHE A 24 8.31 37.79 -35.53
C PHE A 24 9.72 37.50 -36.12
N PRO A 25 10.81 37.99 -35.50
CA PRO A 25 12.16 37.84 -36.02
C PRO A 25 12.73 36.42 -35.81
N ALA A 26 13.57 36.03 -36.77
CA ALA A 26 14.29 34.75 -36.86
C ALA A 26 15.33 34.57 -35.75
N LEU A 27 14.95 33.96 -34.63
CA LEU A 27 15.88 33.53 -33.58
C LEU A 27 15.47 32.20 -32.92
N PHE A 28 14.98 31.26 -33.73
CA PHE A 28 14.72 29.91 -33.24
C PHE A 28 15.05 28.85 -34.28
N GLN A 29 16.27 28.86 -34.78
CA GLN A 29 16.82 27.71 -35.47
C GLN A 29 18.34 27.71 -35.42
N VAL A 30 18.92 26.92 -34.51
CA VAL A 30 20.07 26.02 -34.72
C VAL A 30 20.28 25.25 -33.41
N ARG A 31 19.96 23.95 -33.38
CA ARG A 31 20.95 22.86 -33.37
C ARG A 31 20.27 21.52 -33.04
N MET A 32 20.01 20.72 -34.07
CA MET A 32 19.97 19.26 -33.95
C MET A 32 21.40 18.78 -33.76
N GLN A 33 21.75 18.27 -32.58
CA GLN A 33 22.81 17.27 -32.42
C GLN A 33 22.37 16.26 -31.35
N THR A 34 22.47 14.99 -31.72
CA THR A 34 22.16 13.78 -30.96
C THR A 34 22.81 13.78 -29.58
N SER A 35 22.01 13.55 -28.54
CA SER A 35 22.44 12.83 -27.34
C SER A 35 21.44 11.70 -27.09
N THR A 36 22.00 10.53 -26.81
CA THR A 36 21.35 9.25 -26.59
C THR A 36 20.33 9.31 -25.44
N PRO A 37 19.19 8.59 -25.50
CA PRO A 37 18.20 8.56 -24.42
C PRO A 37 18.61 7.63 -23.26
N SER A 38 19.91 7.43 -23.03
CA SER A 38 20.45 6.45 -22.07
C SER A 38 20.99 7.06 -20.77
N GLU A 39 21.10 8.40 -20.68
CA GLU A 39 21.71 9.09 -19.52
C GLU A 39 20.70 9.69 -18.53
N GLU A 40 19.39 9.53 -18.75
CA GLU A 40 18.36 10.06 -17.84
C GLU A 40 18.21 9.25 -16.53
N ALA A 41 18.97 8.17 -16.36
CA ALA A 41 18.92 7.26 -15.21
C ALA A 41 19.71 7.72 -13.97
N GLN A 42 20.49 8.81 -14.07
CA GLN A 42 21.28 9.35 -12.96
C GLN A 42 21.04 10.85 -12.76
N GLN A 43 19.77 11.24 -12.68
CA GLN A 43 19.43 12.54 -12.11
C GLN A 43 19.61 12.49 -10.58
N VAL A 44 20.85 12.60 -10.11
CA VAL A 44 21.15 13.00 -8.74
C VAL A 44 20.82 14.49 -8.65
N ASP A 45 20.00 14.86 -7.66
CA ASP A 45 19.48 16.22 -7.50
C ASP A 45 20.61 17.28 -7.63
N PRO A 46 20.62 18.17 -8.64
CA PRO A 46 21.70 19.17 -8.84
C PRO A 46 21.80 20.20 -7.70
N VAL A 47 20.88 20.14 -6.73
CA VAL A 47 20.86 20.94 -5.51
C VAL A 47 21.81 20.36 -4.44
N ALA A 48 22.10 19.05 -4.45
CA ALA A 48 22.87 18.39 -3.40
C ALA A 48 24.35 18.80 -3.38
N GLU A 49 24.94 19.13 -4.53
CA GLU A 49 26.37 19.45 -4.62
C GLU A 49 26.74 20.80 -3.98
N ASN A 50 25.80 21.72 -3.84
CA ASN A 50 26.02 23.02 -3.20
C ASN A 50 25.69 23.04 -1.69
N PHE A 51 25.23 21.92 -1.13
CA PHE A 51 24.75 21.88 0.26
C PHE A 51 25.88 21.95 1.30
N SER A 52 27.05 21.41 0.96
CA SER A 52 28.26 21.41 1.79
C SER A 52 28.87 22.80 1.94
N GLN A 53 28.61 23.69 0.97
CA GLN A 53 29.10 25.06 0.93
C GLN A 53 28.40 25.97 1.98
N PHE A 54 27.20 25.60 2.43
CA PHE A 54 26.42 26.43 3.34
C PHE A 54 26.88 26.32 4.81
N PRO A 55 26.79 27.40 5.60
CA PRO A 55 27.01 27.34 7.05
C PRO A 55 26.14 26.28 7.74
N ALA A 56 26.69 25.62 8.77
CA ALA A 56 26.04 24.53 9.50
C ALA A 56 24.63 24.87 10.05
N THR A 57 24.38 26.15 10.37
CA THR A 57 23.05 26.61 10.81
C THR A 57 22.00 26.45 9.72
N ILE A 58 22.32 26.83 8.48
CA ILE A 58 21.41 26.71 7.33
C ILE A 58 21.18 25.23 7.01
N GLN A 59 22.23 24.41 7.11
CA GLN A 59 22.11 22.96 6.96
C GLN A 59 21.14 22.36 8.01
N ARG A 60 21.19 22.81 9.27
CA ARG A 60 20.22 22.38 10.30
C ARG A 60 18.81 22.89 10.01
N MET A 61 18.63 24.14 9.58
CA MET A 61 17.31 24.70 9.26
C MET A 61 16.64 23.95 8.10
N LEU A 62 17.41 23.57 7.09
CA LEU A 62 16.96 22.79 5.95
C LEU A 62 16.93 21.27 6.21
N SER A 63 17.34 20.82 7.40
CA SER A 63 17.35 19.40 7.75
C SER A 63 15.93 18.85 7.92
N LEU A 64 15.78 17.53 7.73
CA LEU A 64 14.51 16.83 7.94
C LEU A 64 13.97 16.93 9.37
N GLU A 65 14.80 17.29 10.35
CA GLU A 65 14.36 17.49 11.74
C GLU A 65 13.33 18.61 11.83
N ASN A 66 13.62 19.74 11.17
CA ASN A 66 12.79 20.96 11.15
C ASN A 66 11.71 20.94 10.07
N ALA A 67 11.68 19.92 9.21
CA ALA A 67 10.73 19.83 8.12
C ALA A 67 9.30 19.61 8.63
N CYS A 68 8.32 20.15 7.90
CA CYS A 68 6.91 19.94 8.19
C CYS A 68 6.52 18.47 7.99
N GLN A 69 5.46 18.02 8.67
CA GLN A 69 5.03 16.62 8.65
C GLN A 69 4.72 16.11 7.22
N MET A 70 4.24 17.00 6.35
CA MET A 70 3.99 16.68 4.95
C MET A 70 5.28 16.29 4.21
N GLU A 71 6.39 16.99 4.44
CA GLU A 71 7.66 16.67 3.80
C GLU A 71 8.25 15.36 4.32
N LYS A 72 8.12 15.08 5.62
CA LYS A 72 8.49 13.78 6.20
C LYS A 72 7.74 12.63 5.52
N ASN A 73 6.43 12.80 5.31
CA ASN A 73 5.61 11.80 4.62
C ASN A 73 5.99 11.65 3.13
N LYS A 74 6.21 12.77 2.42
CA LYS A 74 6.64 12.74 1.01
C LYS A 74 8.00 12.06 0.85
N PHE A 75 8.93 12.30 1.77
CA PHE A 75 10.25 11.68 1.79
C PHE A 75 10.13 10.17 2.03
N ALA A 76 9.35 9.75 3.03
CA ALA A 76 9.11 8.33 3.31
C ALA A 76 8.50 7.59 2.11
N ILE A 77 7.50 8.20 1.44
CA ILE A 77 6.88 7.63 0.23
C ILE A 77 7.89 7.54 -0.92
N ARG A 78 8.71 8.58 -1.13
CA ARG A 78 9.75 8.56 -2.17
C ARG A 78 10.76 7.44 -1.96
N ASN A 79 11.21 7.22 -0.72
CA ASN A 79 12.13 6.14 -0.41
C ASN A 79 11.47 4.76 -0.63
N ALA A 80 10.21 4.60 -0.19
CA ALA A 80 9.45 3.38 -0.45
C ALA A 80 9.27 3.11 -1.96
N ILE A 81 9.14 4.12 -2.80
CA ILE A 81 9.10 3.91 -4.27
C ILE A 81 10.46 3.43 -4.77
N LYS A 82 11.55 4.07 -4.33
CA LYS A 82 12.92 3.69 -4.75
C LYS A 82 13.28 2.25 -4.37
N ASP A 83 12.82 1.77 -3.22
CA ASP A 83 13.16 0.44 -2.71
C ASP A 83 12.38 -0.70 -3.38
N TYR A 84 11.15 -0.44 -3.84
CA TYR A 84 10.22 -1.46 -4.34
C TYR A 84 9.94 -1.38 -5.85
N ARG A 85 10.49 -0.39 -6.55
CA ARG A 85 10.38 -0.28 -8.02
C ARG A 85 11.13 -1.42 -8.73
N LEU A 86 10.54 -1.99 -9.78
CA LEU A 86 11.22 -2.97 -10.63
C LEU A 86 12.08 -2.30 -11.71
N HIS A 87 11.61 -1.15 -12.19
CA HIS A 87 12.28 -0.30 -13.17
C HIS A 87 12.28 1.15 -12.68
N GLU A 88 13.11 2.01 -13.26
CA GLU A 88 13.30 3.37 -12.73
C GLU A 88 12.03 4.22 -12.76
N SER A 89 11.20 4.03 -13.79
CA SER A 89 9.93 4.74 -14.01
C SER A 89 8.70 3.97 -13.49
N ASP A 90 8.91 2.89 -12.74
CA ASP A 90 7.81 2.07 -12.25
C ASP A 90 7.14 2.71 -11.03
N THR A 91 5.94 3.24 -11.27
CA THR A 91 5.05 3.82 -10.25
C THR A 91 3.76 3.02 -10.08
N GLY A 92 3.50 2.09 -11.00
CA GLY A 92 2.22 1.40 -11.15
C GLY A 92 2.21 -0.02 -10.59
N SER A 93 3.38 -0.64 -10.39
CA SER A 93 3.44 -2.02 -9.92
C SER A 93 2.75 -2.22 -8.57
N PRO A 94 2.10 -3.39 -8.38
CA PRO A 94 1.40 -3.69 -7.14
C PRO A 94 2.33 -3.68 -5.92
N GLU A 95 3.61 -4.04 -6.08
CA GLU A 95 4.64 -3.97 -5.04
C GLU A 95 4.85 -2.53 -4.56
N VAL A 96 5.04 -1.60 -5.49
CA VAL A 96 5.22 -0.16 -5.21
C VAL A 96 3.98 0.41 -4.54
N GLN A 97 2.79 0.10 -5.06
CA GLN A 97 1.53 0.59 -4.48
C GLN A 97 1.30 0.07 -3.06
N VAL A 98 1.61 -1.21 -2.79
CA VAL A 98 1.52 -1.79 -1.44
C VAL A 98 2.51 -1.10 -0.49
N ALA A 99 3.71 -0.76 -0.94
CA ALA A 99 4.68 0.00 -0.15
C ALA A 99 4.16 1.41 0.19
N ILE A 100 3.65 2.15 -0.81
CA ILE A 100 3.06 3.49 -0.63
C ILE A 100 1.89 3.44 0.37
N LEU A 101 0.97 2.49 0.20
CA LEU A 101 -0.18 2.32 1.10
C LEU A 101 0.29 2.00 2.52
N THR A 102 1.36 1.22 2.67
CA THR A 102 1.89 0.87 3.98
C THR A 102 2.43 2.10 4.72
N GLU A 103 3.16 2.98 4.05
CA GLU A 103 3.62 4.23 4.65
C GLU A 103 2.46 5.17 5.01
N ARG A 104 1.45 5.30 4.14
CA ARG A 104 0.23 6.08 4.44
C ARG A 104 -0.54 5.53 5.64
N ILE A 105 -0.65 4.20 5.74
CA ILE A 105 -1.31 3.53 6.86
C ILE A 105 -0.55 3.80 8.15
N LYS A 106 0.79 3.70 8.17
CA LYS A 106 1.60 4.02 9.36
C LYS A 106 1.34 5.45 9.84
N TYR A 107 1.38 6.42 8.92
CA TYR A 107 1.10 7.82 9.22
C TYR A 107 -0.31 8.02 9.80
N LEU A 108 -1.35 7.55 9.11
CA LEU A 108 -2.74 7.74 9.55
C LEU A 108 -3.08 6.97 10.82
N THR A 109 -2.43 5.83 11.07
CA THR A 109 -2.60 5.08 12.31
C THR A 109 -2.19 5.95 13.51
N SER A 110 -1.05 6.65 13.43
CA SER A 110 -0.64 7.57 14.50
C SER A 110 -1.63 8.72 14.70
N HIS A 111 -2.14 9.30 13.61
CA HIS A 111 -3.13 10.37 13.66
C HIS A 111 -4.45 9.94 14.32
N VAL A 112 -4.99 8.77 13.94
CA VAL A 112 -6.25 8.24 14.49
C VAL A 112 -6.10 7.81 15.95
N GLN A 113 -4.91 7.35 16.36
CA GLN A 113 -4.64 7.03 17.77
C GLN A 113 -4.74 8.26 18.68
N VAL A 114 -4.22 9.40 18.21
CA VAL A 114 -4.32 10.69 18.90
C VAL A 114 -5.75 11.25 18.80
N HIS A 115 -6.35 11.21 17.61
CA HIS A 115 -7.66 11.80 17.33
C HIS A 115 -8.76 10.74 17.16
N ARG A 116 -9.13 10.08 18.26
CA ARG A 116 -10.13 8.99 18.24
C ARG A 116 -11.53 9.38 17.78
N LYS A 117 -11.88 10.67 17.84
CA LYS A 117 -13.21 11.18 17.45
C LYS A 117 -13.32 11.46 15.95
N ASP A 118 -12.22 11.47 15.21
CA ASP A 118 -12.23 11.72 13.78
C ASP A 118 -12.61 10.45 12.99
N LYS A 119 -13.90 10.38 12.64
CA LYS A 119 -14.48 9.25 11.91
C LYS A 119 -14.13 9.28 10.42
N HIS A 120 -13.80 10.44 9.84
CA HIS A 120 -13.48 10.55 8.42
C HIS A 120 -12.12 9.92 8.14
N ASN A 121 -11.12 10.25 8.98
CA ASN A 121 -9.80 9.68 8.89
C ASN A 121 -9.77 8.18 9.23
N ALA A 122 -10.57 7.74 10.21
CA ALA A 122 -10.73 6.32 10.52
C ALA A 122 -11.35 5.51 9.35
N ARG A 123 -12.33 6.09 8.65
CA ARG A 123 -12.91 5.49 7.42
C ARG A 123 -11.87 5.39 6.31
N GLY A 124 -11.13 6.48 6.04
CA GLY A 124 -10.05 6.49 5.06
C GLY A 124 -8.96 5.46 5.35
N LEU A 125 -8.55 5.33 6.62
CA LEU A 125 -7.61 4.31 7.06
C LEU A 125 -8.11 2.90 6.76
N THR A 126 -9.39 2.62 7.07
CA THR A 126 -10.01 1.31 6.80
C THR A 126 -10.06 1.01 5.30
N GLN A 127 -10.37 2.01 4.47
CA GLN A 127 -10.36 1.88 3.01
C GLN A 127 -8.96 1.53 2.50
N MET A 128 -7.92 2.26 2.91
CA MET A 128 -6.54 1.97 2.51
C MET A 128 -6.06 0.57 2.92
N VAL A 129 -6.48 0.09 4.09
CA VAL A 129 -6.18 -1.29 4.52
C VAL A 129 -6.86 -2.31 3.59
N ASN A 130 -8.10 -2.07 3.17
CA ASN A 130 -8.83 -2.93 2.25
C ASN A 130 -8.22 -2.91 0.83
N ASP A 131 -7.81 -1.75 0.34
CA ASP A 131 -7.17 -1.59 -0.96
C ASP A 131 -5.84 -2.37 -0.97
N ARG A 132 -5.02 -2.21 0.08
CA ARG A 132 -3.77 -2.98 0.24
C ARG A 132 -4.03 -4.49 0.28
N LYS A 133 -5.06 -4.94 1.01
CA LYS A 133 -5.45 -6.35 1.06
C LYS A 133 -5.88 -6.89 -0.31
N SER A 134 -6.53 -6.06 -1.12
CA SER A 134 -6.97 -6.42 -2.47
C SER A 134 -5.78 -6.57 -3.42
N LEU A 135 -4.79 -5.67 -3.35
CA LEU A 135 -3.53 -5.78 -4.09
C LEU A 135 -2.71 -7.01 -3.70
N LEU A 136 -2.61 -7.32 -2.41
CA LEU A 136 -1.94 -8.54 -1.95
C LEU A 136 -2.66 -9.81 -2.42
N LYS A 137 -4.00 -9.80 -2.45
CA LYS A 137 -4.81 -10.90 -3.00
C LYS A 137 -4.59 -11.07 -4.51
N TYR A 138 -4.42 -9.97 -5.23
CA TYR A 138 -4.08 -9.98 -6.65
C TYR A 138 -2.70 -10.59 -6.88
N LEU A 139 -1.66 -10.08 -6.20
CA LEU A 139 -0.29 -10.59 -6.29
C LEU A 139 -0.20 -12.08 -6.00
N ARG A 140 -0.91 -12.56 -4.98
CA ARG A 140 -0.94 -13.99 -4.64
C ARG A 140 -1.52 -14.86 -5.76
N ARG A 141 -2.52 -14.36 -6.49
CA ARG A 141 -3.14 -15.10 -7.61
C ARG A 141 -2.22 -15.17 -8.82
N GLU A 142 -1.46 -14.10 -9.05
CA GLU A 142 -0.58 -14.03 -10.22
C GLU A 142 0.76 -14.72 -10.00
N SER A 143 1.39 -14.54 -8.84
CA SER A 143 2.64 -15.20 -8.50
C SER A 143 2.84 -15.30 -7.00
N GLU A 144 2.97 -16.52 -6.50
CA GLU A 144 3.17 -16.75 -5.09
C GLU A 144 4.55 -16.29 -4.59
N GLU A 145 5.57 -16.37 -5.45
CA GLU A 145 6.95 -16.00 -5.13
C GLU A 145 7.09 -14.49 -4.83
N ARG A 146 6.59 -13.62 -5.73
CA ARG A 146 6.61 -12.15 -5.53
C ARG A 146 5.86 -11.76 -4.26
N TYR A 147 4.72 -12.40 -4.01
CA TYR A 147 3.91 -12.18 -2.80
C TYR A 147 4.67 -12.54 -1.52
N ARG A 148 5.33 -13.71 -1.47
CA ARG A 148 6.13 -14.14 -0.31
C ARG A 148 7.33 -13.22 -0.06
N ALA A 149 8.02 -12.80 -1.12
CA ALA A 149 9.14 -11.87 -1.03
C ALA A 149 8.68 -10.51 -0.47
N LEU A 150 7.56 -9.97 -0.99
CA LEU A 150 7.02 -8.69 -0.56
C LEU A 150 6.58 -8.69 0.91
N ILE A 151 5.91 -9.75 1.36
CA ILE A 151 5.49 -9.88 2.78
C ILE A 151 6.68 -9.95 3.72
N THR A 152 7.71 -10.71 3.33
CA THR A 152 8.91 -10.86 4.14
C THR A 152 9.62 -9.51 4.31
N ARG A 153 9.68 -8.72 3.23
CA ARG A 153 10.28 -7.37 3.25
C ARG A 153 9.47 -6.37 4.07
N LEU A 154 8.14 -6.34 3.92
CA LEU A 154 7.28 -5.37 4.59
C LEU A 154 6.85 -5.76 6.02
N GLY A 155 7.06 -7.01 6.42
CA GLY A 155 6.69 -7.51 7.75
C GLY A 155 5.17 -7.52 8.01
N ILE A 156 4.35 -7.65 6.97
CA ILE A 156 2.89 -7.61 7.07
C ILE A 156 2.37 -8.96 7.57
N ARG A 157 1.51 -8.94 8.60
CA ARG A 157 0.84 -10.15 9.11
C ARG A 157 -0.42 -10.43 8.30
N ASP A 158 -0.36 -11.45 7.47
CA ASP A 158 -1.44 -11.77 6.55
C ASP A 158 -2.53 -12.64 7.18
N ALA A 159 -3.70 -12.02 7.40
CA ALA A 159 -4.93 -12.73 7.75
C ALA A 159 -5.60 -13.41 6.54
N ILE A 160 -5.02 -13.30 5.34
CA ILE A 160 -5.62 -13.81 4.09
C ILE A 160 -5.55 -15.35 4.01
N ASN A 161 -4.75 -15.99 4.86
CA ASN A 161 -4.79 -17.45 5.06
C ASN A 161 -5.99 -17.93 5.90
N LEU A 162 -6.87 -17.04 6.36
CA LEU A 162 -8.17 -17.47 6.85
C LEU A 162 -9.05 -17.81 5.64
N ASN A 163 -9.38 -19.10 5.54
CA ASN A 163 -10.30 -19.69 4.58
C ASN A 163 -11.48 -18.74 4.24
N PRO A 164 -11.52 -18.15 3.03
CA PRO A 164 -12.54 -17.18 2.66
C PRO A 164 -13.95 -17.80 2.54
N GLN A 165 -14.04 -19.14 2.49
CA GLN A 165 -15.32 -19.85 2.51
C GLN A 165 -15.81 -20.20 3.91
N ARG A 166 -15.07 -19.85 4.96
CA ARG A 166 -15.54 -20.06 6.33
C ARG A 166 -16.44 -18.90 6.76
N VAL A 167 -17.63 -18.83 6.15
CA VAL A 167 -18.75 -18.11 6.76
C VAL A 167 -19.09 -18.82 8.06
N PHE A 168 -19.26 -18.06 9.14
CA PHE A 168 -19.81 -18.58 10.38
C PHE A 168 -21.24 -19.03 10.09
N LEU A 169 -21.41 -20.33 9.87
CA LEU A 169 -22.71 -20.95 9.67
C LEU A 169 -23.36 -21.13 11.05
N PRO A 170 -24.69 -21.06 11.17
CA PRO A 170 -25.39 -21.41 12.41
C PRO A 170 -25.00 -22.80 12.94
N THR A 171 -24.62 -23.72 12.04
CA THR A 171 -24.10 -25.06 12.37
C THR A 171 -22.71 -25.05 13.02
N ASP A 172 -21.92 -23.98 12.89
CA ASP A 172 -20.60 -23.88 13.53
C ASP A 172 -20.71 -23.75 15.05
N ILE A 173 -21.80 -23.14 15.55
CA ILE A 173 -22.10 -23.12 16.99
C ILE A 173 -22.34 -24.54 17.48
N ALA A 174 -23.15 -25.31 16.75
CA ALA A 174 -23.44 -26.70 17.07
C ALA A 174 -22.19 -27.59 16.98
N LYS A 175 -21.37 -27.45 15.93
CA LYS A 175 -20.10 -28.17 15.78
C LYS A 175 -19.12 -27.85 16.91
N LYS A 176 -19.00 -26.58 17.31
CA LYS A 176 -18.12 -26.13 18.40
C LYS A 176 -18.61 -26.61 19.77
N ALA A 177 -19.93 -26.66 19.98
CA ALA A 177 -20.53 -27.27 21.15
C ALA A 177 -20.27 -28.79 21.20
N ALA A 178 -20.44 -29.49 20.08
CA ALA A 178 -20.15 -30.91 19.96
C ALA A 178 -18.66 -31.23 20.19
N GLU A 179 -17.76 -30.39 19.70
CA GLU A 179 -16.32 -30.54 19.93
C GLU A 179 -15.96 -30.38 21.42
N ARG A 180 -16.60 -29.45 22.13
CA ARG A 180 -16.45 -29.31 23.60
C ARG A 180 -16.91 -30.56 24.34
N VAL A 181 -18.03 -31.16 23.91
CA VAL A 181 -18.55 -32.41 24.50
C VAL A 181 -17.57 -33.55 24.23
N ARG A 182 -17.08 -33.70 22.99
CA ARG A 182 -16.06 -34.70 22.62
C ARG A 182 -14.81 -34.57 23.48
N ARG A 183 -14.24 -33.36 23.58
CA ARG A 183 -13.07 -33.09 24.44
C ARG A 183 -13.31 -33.43 25.92
N LYS A 184 -14.50 -33.12 26.45
CA LYS A 184 -14.87 -33.51 27.83
C LYS A 184 -14.94 -35.02 27.99
N LEU A 185 -15.48 -35.72 27.00
CA LEU A 185 -15.54 -37.19 26.96
C LEU A 185 -14.14 -37.80 26.82
N ASP A 186 -13.26 -37.23 26.01
CA ASP A 186 -11.88 -37.69 25.83
C ASP A 186 -11.05 -37.46 27.10
N LEU A 187 -11.24 -36.32 27.79
CA LEU A 187 -10.68 -36.07 29.12
C LEU A 187 -11.20 -37.04 30.17
N ALA A 188 -12.50 -37.35 30.15
CA ALA A 188 -13.10 -38.32 31.07
C ALA A 188 -12.56 -39.74 30.80
N LYS A 189 -12.48 -40.14 29.53
CA LYS A 189 -11.86 -41.41 29.11
C LYS A 189 -10.39 -41.46 29.50
N ALA A 190 -9.62 -40.41 29.29
CA ALA A 190 -8.22 -40.33 29.70
C ALA A 190 -8.07 -40.43 31.24
N LYS A 191 -8.96 -39.80 32.01
CA LYS A 191 -8.99 -39.94 33.48
C LYS A 191 -9.34 -41.36 33.93
N VAL A 192 -10.30 -42.02 33.27
CA VAL A 192 -10.67 -43.42 33.57
C VAL A 192 -9.54 -44.36 33.20
N VAL A 193 -8.87 -44.17 32.06
CA VAL A 193 -7.68 -44.96 31.67
C VAL A 193 -6.52 -44.73 32.65
N ALA A 194 -6.29 -43.50 33.10
CA ALA A 194 -5.29 -43.20 34.13
C ALA A 194 -5.64 -43.84 35.48
N ALA A 195 -6.92 -43.87 35.85
CA ALA A 195 -7.39 -44.54 37.07
C ALA A 195 -7.33 -46.09 36.96
N ALA A 196 -7.63 -46.64 35.79
CA ALA A 196 -7.54 -48.08 35.52
C ALA A 196 -6.09 -48.57 35.38
N GLY A 197 -5.19 -47.72 34.89
CA GLY A 197 -3.74 -47.99 34.83
C GLY A 197 -3.01 -47.86 36.17
N GLY A 198 -3.68 -47.39 37.23
CA GLY A 198 -3.11 -47.21 38.58
C GLY A 198 -3.23 -48.43 39.50
N GLY A 199 -3.69 -49.58 39.00
CA GLY A 199 -4.01 -50.76 39.82
C GLY A 199 -3.00 -51.92 39.74
N ALA A 200 -1.68 -51.69 39.83
CA ALA A 200 -0.73 -52.81 39.91
C ALA A 200 0.67 -52.47 40.48
N VAL A 201 0.78 -51.92 41.70
CA VAL A 201 2.03 -52.08 42.50
C VAL A 201 1.68 -52.30 43.97
N SER A 202 1.27 -53.52 44.31
CA SER A 202 1.41 -54.03 45.67
C SER A 202 1.71 -55.51 45.61
N LYS A 203 3.00 -55.85 45.60
CA LYS A 203 3.52 -57.10 46.17
C LYS A 203 5.05 -57.05 46.25
N LYS A 204 5.52 -57.43 47.44
CA LYS A 204 6.81 -58.06 47.76
C LYS A 204 8.06 -57.17 47.94
N LYS A 205 8.50 -57.19 49.22
CA LYS A 205 9.81 -57.68 49.66
C LYS A 205 10.91 -56.62 49.79
N ARG A 206 11.02 -56.05 50.99
CA ARG A 206 12.32 -55.65 51.55
C ARG A 206 12.58 -56.51 52.79
N LYS A 207 13.25 -57.64 52.54
CA LYS A 207 13.86 -58.53 53.52
C LYS A 207 15.31 -58.06 53.69
N GLY A 208 15.74 -57.84 54.94
CA GLY A 208 17.15 -57.94 55.36
C GLY A 208 18.05 -56.72 55.12
N ARG A 209 18.36 -56.01 56.19
CA ARG A 209 19.70 -55.45 56.39
C ARG A 209 20.07 -55.65 57.87
N LYS A 210 21.17 -56.39 58.07
CA LYS A 210 21.74 -56.96 59.28
C LYS A 210 21.22 -58.35 59.62
#